data_AF-A0A7W0QMH5-F1
#
_entry.id   AF-A0A7W0QMH5-F1
#
_cell.length_a   1.000
_cell.length_b   1.000
_cell.length_c   1.000
_cell.angle_alpha   90.00
_cell.angle_beta   90.00
_cell.angle_gamma   90.00
#
_symmetry.space_group_name_H-M   'P 1'
#
loop_
_entity.id
_entity.type
_entity.pdbx_description
1 polymer ?
#
loop_
_entity_poly.entity_id
_entity_poly.type
_entity_poly.pdbx_seq_one_letter_code
_entity_poly.pdbx_strand_id
1 'polypeptide(L)'
;MGGWDGLAIMIAVGVGFGAVSIFISSFIGPRNPTPEKMAPYECGMPPVGDARERQSVKFYLIAMIFLLFDIEIAFLGPWAMSIRQLGWPGFVQIVVFFLILVVGYVYVWRKGVLDWGPEHDPDYVHAPSPGPAVIKRYRYGTRN
;
A
#
# COMPACT_ATOMS: atom_id res chain seq x y z
N MET A 1 39.19 -0.51 4.61
CA MET A 1 37.85 -0.70 5.20
C MET A 1 36.99 0.41 4.61
N GLY A 2 36.09 0.05 3.69
CA GLY A 2 35.25 1.05 3.02
C GLY A 2 34.20 1.53 4.01
N GLY A 3 33.79 2.80 3.96
CA GLY A 3 32.78 3.34 4.91
C GLY A 3 31.45 2.57 4.95
N TRP A 4 31.23 1.66 4.00
CA TRP A 4 30.09 0.76 3.88
C TRP A 4 30.09 -0.41 4.87
N ASP A 5 31.24 -0.75 5.46
CA ASP A 5 31.39 -1.92 6.33
C ASP A 5 30.45 -1.84 7.55
N GLY A 6 30.31 -0.65 8.15
CA GLY A 6 29.40 -0.41 9.26
C GLY A 6 27.91 -0.52 8.88
N LEU A 7 27.54 -0.04 7.68
CA LEU A 7 26.18 -0.16 7.16
C LEU A 7 25.81 -1.64 6.95
N ALA A 8 26.72 -2.41 6.34
CA ALA A 8 26.53 -3.83 6.10
C ALA A 8 26.35 -4.60 7.41
N ILE A 9 27.17 -4.31 8.43
CA ILE A 9 27.04 -4.93 9.76
C ILE A 9 25.68 -4.60 10.39
N MET A 10 25.23 -3.33 10.32
CA MET A 10 23.95 -2.94 10.90
C MET A 10 22.75 -3.64 10.22
N ILE A 11 22.77 -3.73 8.88
CA ILE A 11 21.75 -4.48 8.12
C ILE A 11 21.79 -5.96 8.51
N ALA A 12 22.98 -6.56 8.56
CA ALA A 12 23.14 -7.97 8.91
C ALA A 12 22.65 -8.28 10.33
N VAL A 13 22.94 -7.41 11.30
CA VAL A 13 22.45 -7.55 12.68
C VAL A 13 20.93 -7.38 12.73
N GLY A 14 20.35 -6.40 12.04
CA GLY A 14 18.90 -6.17 12.05
C GLY A 14 18.13 -7.34 11.43
N VAL A 15 18.56 -7.80 10.25
CA VAL A 15 17.97 -8.97 9.58
C VAL A 15 18.20 -10.24 10.41
N GLY A 16 19.42 -10.43 10.94
CA GLY A 16 19.76 -11.56 11.78
C GLY A 16 18.92 -11.63 13.04
N PHE A 17 18.72 -10.49 13.72
CA PHE A 17 17.86 -10.39 14.89
C PHE A 17 16.41 -10.79 14.56
N GLY A 18 15.82 -10.21 13.51
CA GLY A 18 14.47 -10.57 13.07
C GLY A 18 14.33 -12.05 12.73
N ALA A 19 15.28 -12.61 11.99
CA ALA A 19 15.30 -14.02 11.61
C ALA A 19 15.42 -14.95 12.83
N VAL A 20 16.33 -14.65 13.76
CA VAL A 20 16.53 -15.44 14.99
C VAL A 20 15.31 -15.34 15.89
N SER A 21 14.70 -14.17 16.04
CA SER A 21 13.47 -14.00 16.82
C SER A 21 12.31 -14.83 16.25
N ILE A 22 12.10 -14.80 14.93
CA ILE A 22 11.09 -15.64 14.27
C ILE A 22 11.43 -17.12 14.45
N PHE A 23 12.69 -17.51 14.29
CA PHE A 23 13.13 -18.89 14.45
C PHE A 23 12.86 -19.42 15.86
N ILE A 24 13.30 -18.69 16.90
CA ILE A 24 13.07 -19.04 18.30
C ILE A 24 11.57 -19.12 18.60
N SER A 25 10.79 -18.12 18.17
CA SER A 25 9.34 -18.08 18.35
C SER A 25 8.66 -19.30 17.71
N SER A 26 9.05 -19.64 16.48
CA SER A 26 8.49 -20.78 15.76
C SER A 26 8.89 -22.14 16.34
N PHE A 27 10.04 -22.23 17.01
CA PHE A 27 10.58 -23.46 17.59
C PHE A 27 10.05 -23.71 19.01
N ILE A 28 9.97 -22.67 19.84
CA ILE A 28 9.49 -22.75 21.23
C ILE A 28 7.95 -22.68 21.31
N GLY A 29 7.30 -22.01 20.34
CA GLY A 29 5.85 -21.79 20.33
C GLY A 29 5.02 -23.08 20.24
N PRO A 30 3.91 -23.21 21.01
CA PRO A 30 3.01 -24.35 20.92
C PRO A 30 2.37 -24.47 19.52
N ARG A 31 2.51 -25.63 18.88
CA ARG A 31 1.96 -25.90 17.54
C ARG A 31 0.63 -26.63 17.62
N ASN A 32 -0.46 -25.87 17.79
CA ASN A 32 -1.84 -26.39 17.83
C ASN A 32 -2.70 -25.82 16.68
N PRO A 33 -2.42 -26.15 15.41
CA PRO A 33 -3.25 -25.73 14.28
C PRO A 33 -4.60 -26.44 14.35
N THR A 34 -5.68 -25.67 14.39
CA THR A 34 -7.05 -26.19 14.23
C THR A 34 -7.68 -25.56 12.99
N PRO A 35 -8.63 -26.24 12.32
CA PRO A 35 -9.29 -25.70 11.13
C PRO A 35 -9.86 -24.29 11.33
N GLU A 36 -10.36 -24.00 12.53
CA GLU A 36 -10.92 -22.70 12.90
C GLU A 36 -9.85 -21.61 13.06
N LYS A 37 -8.68 -21.94 13.61
CA LYS A 37 -7.55 -21.00 13.74
C LYS A 37 -6.90 -20.67 12.39
N MET A 38 -7.01 -21.58 11.43
CA MET A 38 -6.47 -21.44 10.08
C MET A 38 -7.48 -20.80 9.11
N ALA A 39 -8.73 -20.61 9.53
CA ALA A 39 -9.75 -19.97 8.71
C ALA A 39 -9.54 -18.45 8.64
N PRO A 40 -9.81 -17.81 7.49
CA PRO A 40 -9.85 -16.36 7.39
C PRO A 40 -10.84 -15.73 8.37
N TYR A 41 -10.46 -14.58 8.94
CA TYR A 41 -11.30 -13.88 9.89
C TYR A 41 -12.41 -13.09 9.18
N GLU A 42 -13.67 -13.51 9.37
CA GLU A 42 -14.88 -12.78 8.94
C GLU A 42 -15.88 -12.66 10.10
N CYS A 43 -15.46 -12.08 11.23
CA CYS A 43 -16.31 -11.85 12.40
C CYS A 43 -17.08 -13.09 12.91
N GLY A 44 -16.48 -14.29 12.78
CA GLY A 44 -17.08 -15.56 13.21
C GLY A 44 -17.91 -16.27 12.15
N MET A 45 -18.04 -15.70 10.95
CA MET A 45 -18.69 -16.33 9.80
C MET A 45 -17.64 -16.98 8.88
N PRO A 46 -17.99 -18.09 8.21
CA PRO A 46 -17.11 -18.65 7.18
C PRO A 46 -17.04 -17.68 5.99
N PRO A 47 -15.86 -17.51 5.37
CA PRO A 47 -15.71 -16.57 4.27
C PRO A 47 -16.63 -16.89 3.11
N VAL A 48 -17.36 -15.88 2.63
CA VAL A 48 -18.33 -16.03 1.55
C VAL A 48 -17.88 -15.24 0.33
N GLY A 49 -17.58 -15.92 -0.77
CA GLY A 49 -17.22 -15.31 -2.04
C GLY A 49 -15.80 -15.65 -2.50
N ASP A 50 -15.43 -15.09 -3.66
CA ASP A 50 -14.06 -15.15 -4.17
C ASP A 50 -13.30 -13.92 -3.68
N ALA A 51 -12.03 -14.09 -3.27
CA ALA A 51 -11.18 -13.00 -2.78
C ALA A 51 -10.71 -12.05 -3.90
N ARG A 52 -11.21 -12.25 -5.13
CA ARG A 52 -10.86 -11.49 -6.34
C ARG A 52 -11.85 -10.36 -6.63
N GLU A 53 -12.15 -9.59 -5.60
CA GLU A 53 -12.90 -8.33 -5.72
C GLU A 53 -12.05 -7.28 -6.45
N ARG A 54 -12.70 -6.47 -7.30
CA ARG A 54 -12.03 -5.36 -8.00
C ARG A 54 -11.63 -4.32 -6.96
N GLN A 55 -10.33 -4.22 -6.73
CA GLN A 55 -9.78 -3.14 -5.91
C GLN A 55 -9.93 -1.81 -6.64
N SER A 56 -10.17 -0.71 -5.92
CA SER A 56 -10.42 0.58 -6.53
C SER A 56 -9.20 1.09 -7.30
N VAL A 57 -9.42 1.70 -8.47
CA VAL A 57 -8.35 2.27 -9.31
C VAL A 57 -7.66 3.46 -8.61
N LYS A 58 -8.31 4.04 -7.59
CA LYS A 58 -7.78 5.14 -6.77
C LYS A 58 -6.43 4.82 -6.15
N PHE A 59 -6.18 3.57 -5.73
CA PHE A 59 -4.87 3.16 -5.22
C PHE A 59 -3.76 3.27 -6.27
N TYR A 60 -4.07 2.93 -7.53
CA TYR A 60 -3.13 3.07 -8.64
C TYR A 60 -2.80 4.54 -8.93
N LEU A 61 -3.81 5.40 -8.94
CA LEU A 61 -3.63 6.84 -9.19
C LEU A 61 -2.70 7.48 -8.15
N ILE A 62 -2.84 7.08 -6.88
CA ILE A 62 -1.99 7.58 -5.80
C ILE A 62 -0.58 7.04 -5.92
N ALA A 63 -0.41 5.75 -6.22
CA ALA A 63 0.91 5.17 -6.45
C ALA A 63 1.62 5.85 -7.63
N MET A 64 0.90 6.18 -8.70
CA MET A 64 1.44 6.91 -9.85
C MET A 64 1.86 8.34 -9.49
N ILE A 65 1.04 9.09 -8.75
CA ILE A 65 1.39 10.45 -8.29
C ILE A 65 2.60 10.40 -7.35
N PHE A 66 2.65 9.42 -6.43
CA PHE A 66 3.79 9.20 -5.55
C PHE A 66 5.07 8.92 -6.33
N LEU A 67 5.00 8.06 -7.36
CA LEU A 67 6.14 7.75 -8.22
C LEU A 67 6.66 8.99 -8.96
N LEU A 68 5.77 9.82 -9.48
CA LEU A 68 6.15 11.08 -10.14
C LEU A 68 6.87 12.01 -9.15
N PHE A 69 6.28 12.23 -7.96
CA PHE A 69 6.87 13.07 -6.93
C PHE A 69 8.21 12.55 -6.38
N ASP A 70 8.37 11.22 -6.27
CA ASP A 70 9.62 10.60 -5.83
C ASP A 70 10.76 10.84 -6.84
N ILE A 71 10.46 10.71 -8.13
CA ILE A 71 11.40 11.04 -9.21
C ILE A 71 11.75 12.54 -9.20
N GLU A 72 10.79 13.41 -8.91
CA GLU A 72 11.04 14.85 -8.79
C GLU A 72 12.01 15.18 -7.67
N ILE A 73 11.87 14.55 -6.49
CA ILE A 73 12.81 14.70 -5.38
C ILE A 73 14.20 14.18 -5.76
N ALA A 74 14.30 13.09 -6.51
CA ALA A 74 15.57 12.59 -7.00
C ALA A 74 16.31 13.63 -7.87
N PHE A 75 15.59 14.43 -8.67
CA PHE A 75 16.17 15.55 -9.42
C PHE A 75 16.62 16.73 -8.54
N LEU A 76 16.00 16.93 -7.38
CA LEU A 76 16.43 17.94 -6.42
C LEU A 76 17.78 17.60 -5.78
N GLY A 77 18.16 16.31 -5.69
CA GLY A 77 19.41 15.87 -5.07
C GLY A 77 20.67 16.49 -5.69
N PRO A 78 20.94 16.28 -6.99
CA PRO A 78 22.09 16.88 -7.67
C PRO A 78 22.06 18.42 -7.66
N TRP A 79 20.88 19.01 -7.82
CA TRP A 79 20.70 20.46 -7.75
C TRP A 79 21.07 21.01 -6.35
N ALA A 80 20.60 20.36 -5.28
CA ALA A 80 20.89 20.76 -3.90
C ALA A 80 22.39 20.65 -3.58
N MET A 81 23.07 19.63 -4.10
CA MET A 81 24.52 19.48 -3.95
C MET A 81 25.33 20.57 -4.67
N SER A 82 24.80 21.12 -5.77
CA SER A 82 25.53 22.06 -6.64
C SER A 82 25.01 23.51 -6.56
N ILE A 83 24.07 23.81 -5.65
CA ILE A 83 23.38 25.11 -5.55
C ILE A 83 24.31 26.33 -5.51
N ARG A 84 25.47 26.21 -4.85
CA ARG A 84 26.48 27.28 -4.76
C ARG A 84 27.15 27.58 -6.10
N GLN A 85 27.27 26.59 -6.98
CA GLN A 85 27.92 26.71 -8.29
C GLN A 85 26.95 27.23 -9.35
N LEU A 86 25.66 26.87 -9.24
CA LEU A 86 24.65 27.26 -10.23
C LEU A 86 24.13 28.69 -10.04
N GLY A 87 24.20 29.25 -8.84
CA GLY A 87 23.78 30.63 -8.56
C GLY A 87 22.33 30.94 -8.97
N TRP A 88 22.08 32.17 -9.44
CA TRP A 88 20.76 32.62 -9.88
C TRP A 88 20.13 31.78 -11.01
N PRO A 89 20.86 31.34 -12.05
CA PRO A 89 20.32 30.45 -13.07
C PRO A 89 19.77 29.14 -12.50
N GLY A 90 20.49 28.49 -11.58
CA GLY A 90 20.00 27.27 -10.93
C GLY A 90 18.78 27.48 -10.06
N PHE A 91 18.67 28.64 -9.43
CA PHE A 91 17.49 29.02 -8.67
C PHE A 91 16.26 29.18 -9.59
N VAL A 92 16.40 29.86 -10.72
CA VAL A 92 15.29 30.01 -11.68
C VAL A 92 14.86 28.65 -12.23
N GLN A 93 15.81 27.77 -12.56
CA GLN A 93 15.52 26.42 -13.03
C GLN A 93 14.69 25.62 -12.04
N ILE A 94 15.02 25.66 -10.74
CA ILE A 94 14.27 24.91 -9.72
C ILE A 94 12.87 25.48 -9.51
N VAL A 95 12.72 26.81 -9.55
CA VAL A 95 11.42 27.47 -9.40
C VAL A 95 10.51 27.11 -10.57
N VAL A 96 11.03 27.15 -11.80
CA VAL A 96 10.27 26.74 -12.99
C VAL A 96 9.91 25.26 -12.93
N PHE A 97 10.85 24.40 -12.52
CA PHE A 97 10.59 22.97 -12.33
C PHE A 97 9.44 22.74 -11.33
N PHE A 98 9.51 23.31 -10.13
CA PHE A 98 8.44 23.22 -9.13
C PHE A 98 7.10 23.78 -9.61
N LEU A 99 7.10 24.89 -10.35
CA LEU A 99 5.87 25.48 -10.87
C LEU A 99 5.13 24.52 -11.81
N ILE A 100 5.85 23.83 -12.70
CA ILE A 100 5.26 22.86 -13.63
C ILE A 100 4.59 21.72 -12.84
N LEU A 101 5.24 21.24 -11.78
CA LEU A 101 4.74 20.17 -10.91
C LEU A 101 3.51 20.59 -10.14
N VAL A 102 3.53 21.78 -9.53
CA VAL A 102 2.39 22.35 -8.82
C VAL A 102 1.19 22.50 -9.76
N VAL A 103 1.40 22.93 -11.00
CA VAL A 103 0.33 23.01 -12.00
C VAL A 103 -0.26 21.63 -12.31
N GLY A 104 0.58 20.62 -12.52
CA GLY A 104 0.14 19.24 -12.73
C GLY A 104 -0.64 18.68 -11.53
N TYR A 105 -0.14 18.89 -10.32
CA TYR A 105 -0.78 18.48 -9.08
C TYR A 105 -2.14 19.17 -8.89
N VAL A 106 -2.20 20.49 -9.08
CA VAL A 106 -3.45 21.27 -9.00
C VAL A 106 -4.46 20.78 -10.04
N TYR A 107 -4.02 20.45 -11.25
CA TYR A 107 -4.91 19.90 -12.28
C TYR A 107 -5.55 18.58 -11.84
N VAL A 108 -4.75 17.63 -11.32
CA VAL A 108 -5.24 16.33 -10.83
C VAL A 108 -6.17 16.51 -9.63
N TRP A 109 -5.84 17.42 -8.71
CA TRP A 109 -6.69 17.76 -7.57
C TRP A 109 -8.04 18.34 -8.02
N ARG A 110 -8.02 19.29 -8.96
CA ARG A 110 -9.24 19.88 -9.54
C ARG A 110 -10.09 18.87 -10.31
N LYS A 111 -9.48 17.83 -10.86
CA LYS A 111 -10.17 16.71 -11.52
C LYS A 111 -10.83 15.73 -10.53
N GLY A 112 -10.64 15.89 -9.23
CA GLY A 112 -11.27 15.01 -8.22
C GLY A 112 -10.67 13.60 -8.18
N VAL A 113 -9.49 13.40 -8.78
CA VAL A 113 -8.80 12.09 -8.77
C VAL A 113 -8.43 11.64 -7.36
N LEU A 114 -8.30 12.60 -6.45
CA LEU A 114 -8.02 12.41 -5.03
C LEU A 114 -9.28 12.31 -4.17
N ASP A 115 -10.48 12.27 -4.77
CA ASP A 115 -11.73 12.17 -4.03
C ASP A 115 -12.01 10.72 -3.62
N TRP A 116 -12.13 10.51 -2.31
CA TRP A 116 -12.38 9.22 -1.68
C TRP A 116 -13.86 8.99 -1.37
N GLY A 117 -14.74 9.87 -1.85
CA GLY A 117 -16.18 9.70 -1.73
C GLY A 117 -16.68 8.36 -2.29
N PRO A 118 -17.88 7.92 -1.85
CA PRO A 118 -18.51 6.69 -2.32
C PRO A 118 -18.51 6.66 -3.85
N GLU A 119 -17.87 5.65 -4.41
CA GLU A 119 -17.88 5.45 -5.85
C GLU A 119 -19.27 4.96 -6.24
N HIS A 120 -20.03 5.79 -6.95
CA HIS A 120 -21.27 5.34 -7.55
C HIS A 120 -20.90 4.59 -8.82
N ASP A 121 -20.74 3.27 -8.71
CA ASP A 121 -20.55 2.40 -9.86
C ASP A 121 -21.93 2.14 -10.51
N PRO A 122 -22.24 2.77 -11.66
CA PRO A 122 -23.54 2.61 -12.33
C PRO A 122 -23.72 1.20 -12.89
N ASP A 123 -22.62 0.46 -13.08
CA ASP A 123 -22.59 -0.91 -13.55
C ASP A 123 -22.41 -1.91 -12.38
N TYR A 124 -22.52 -1.44 -11.13
CA TYR A 124 -22.45 -2.31 -9.96
C TYR A 124 -23.64 -3.26 -9.96
N VAL A 125 -23.40 -4.49 -10.41
CA VAL A 125 -24.37 -5.56 -10.29
C VAL A 125 -24.38 -6.00 -8.83
N HIS A 126 -25.42 -5.60 -8.10
CA HIS A 126 -25.67 -6.17 -6.77
C HIS A 126 -25.70 -7.69 -6.90
N ALA A 127 -24.85 -8.38 -6.12
CA ALA A 127 -24.95 -9.81 -5.98
C ALA A 127 -26.40 -10.16 -5.60
N PRO A 128 -27.04 -11.12 -6.27
CA PRO A 128 -28.42 -11.48 -5.97
C PRO A 128 -28.53 -11.82 -4.48
N SER A 129 -29.52 -11.23 -3.81
CA SER A 129 -29.70 -11.47 -2.38
C SER A 129 -29.82 -12.97 -2.12
N PRO A 130 -29.05 -13.53 -1.18
CA PRO A 130 -29.10 -14.96 -0.91
C PRO A 130 -30.53 -15.36 -0.55
N GLY A 131 -31.03 -16.42 -1.18
CA GLY A 131 -32.39 -16.90 -0.94
C GLY A 131 -32.62 -17.28 0.53
N PRO A 132 -33.88 -17.32 0.99
CA PRO A 132 -34.22 -17.56 2.39
C PRO A 132 -33.66 -18.89 2.94
N ALA A 133 -33.48 -19.90 2.09
CA ALA A 133 -32.85 -21.17 2.45
C ALA A 133 -31.35 -21.02 2.79
N VAL A 134 -30.63 -20.18 2.05
CA VAL A 134 -29.21 -19.89 2.27
C VAL A 134 -29.06 -19.15 3.60
N ILE A 135 -29.84 -18.10 3.81
CA ILE A 135 -29.86 -17.33 5.06
C ILE A 135 -30.14 -18.23 6.27
N LYS A 136 -31.12 -19.15 6.16
CA LYS A 136 -31.46 -20.07 7.25
C LYS A 136 -30.31 -21.03 7.57
N ARG A 137 -29.55 -21.45 6.55
CA ARG A 137 -28.37 -22.32 6.70
C ARG A 137 -27.23 -21.64 7.47
N TYR A 138 -26.95 -20.37 7.15
CA TYR A 138 -25.95 -19.56 7.85
C TYR A 138 -26.40 -19.15 9.26
N ARG A 139 -27.69 -18.84 9.46
CA ARG A 139 -28.24 -18.39 10.75
C ARG A 139 -28.41 -19.51 11.79
N TYR A 140 -28.72 -20.74 11.34
CA TYR A 140 -29.02 -21.86 12.25
C TYR A 140 -27.99 -23.00 12.19
N GLY A 141 -26.89 -22.85 11.43
CA GLY A 141 -25.81 -23.84 11.40
C GLY A 141 -26.27 -25.25 11.00
N THR A 142 -27.38 -25.36 10.27
CA THR A 142 -27.97 -26.65 9.91
C THR A 142 -27.18 -27.26 8.75
N ARG A 143 -26.28 -28.20 9.09
CA ARG A 143 -25.75 -29.18 8.14
C ARG A 143 -26.81 -30.25 7.93
N ASN A 144 -27.12 -30.55 6.67
CA ASN A 144 -27.75 -31.83 6.32
C ASN A 144 -26.75 -32.95 6.61
#